data_AF-A0A2S6TGA7-F1
#
_entry.id   AF-A0A2S6TGA7-F1
#
_cell.length_a   1.000
_cell.length_b   1.000
_cell.length_c   1.000
_cell.angle_alpha   90.00
_cell.angle_beta   90.00
_cell.angle_gamma   90.00
#
_symmetry.space_group_name_H-M   'P 1'
#
loop_
_entity.id
_entity.type
_entity.pdbx_description
1 polymer ?
#
loop_
_entity_poly.entity_id
_entity_poly.type
_entity_poly.pdbx_seq_one_letter_code
_entity_poly.pdbx_strand_id
1 'polypeptide(L)'
;MEQDTQKQLKEYRDSIDNIDAAMVFLLSERFKITHKVGVLKAENTLLPADKSREAQQVSRLRKLSKEADLDPEFTEKMLNLIIAEVISNHEKIRDSKKTS
;
A
#
# COMPACT_ATOMS: atom_id res chain seq x y z
N MET A 1 -15.87 -4.48 -37.67
CA MET A 1 -16.32 -3.94 -36.37
C MET A 1 -15.84 -4.83 -35.22
N GLU A 2 -16.14 -6.12 -35.21
CA GLU A 2 -15.73 -7.02 -34.10
C GLU A 2 -14.20 -7.16 -33.93
N GLN A 3 -13.45 -7.27 -35.03
CA GLN A 3 -11.97 -7.28 -34.99
C GLN A 3 -11.37 -5.96 -34.47
N ASP A 4 -12.04 -4.83 -34.69
CA ASP A 4 -11.59 -3.51 -34.25
C ASP A 4 -11.79 -3.33 -32.74
N THR A 5 -12.93 -3.79 -32.22
CA THR A 5 -13.19 -3.85 -30.77
C THR A 5 -12.20 -4.74 -30.03
N GLN A 6 -11.87 -5.92 -30.57
CA GLN A 6 -10.88 -6.81 -29.94
C GLN A 6 -9.47 -6.20 -29.90
N LYS A 7 -9.09 -5.46 -30.94
CA LYS A 7 -7.82 -4.74 -30.97
C LYS A 7 -7.76 -3.63 -29.90
N GLN A 8 -8.81 -2.81 -29.79
CA GLN A 8 -8.89 -1.76 -28.78
C GLN A 8 -8.86 -2.33 -27.35
N LEU A 9 -9.60 -3.43 -27.10
CA LEU A 9 -9.55 -4.11 -25.80
C LEU A 9 -8.15 -4.60 -25.46
N LYS A 10 -7.40 -5.10 -26.44
CA LYS A 10 -6.01 -5.51 -26.23
C LYS A 10 -5.14 -4.31 -25.84
N GLU A 11 -5.24 -3.19 -26.55
CA GLU A 11 -4.45 -1.98 -26.26
C GLU A 11 -4.74 -1.42 -24.85
N TYR A 12 -6.00 -1.44 -24.42
CA TYR A 12 -6.36 -1.05 -23.05
C TYR A 12 -5.81 -2.02 -22.00
N ARG A 13 -5.84 -3.32 -22.24
CA ARG A 13 -5.27 -4.33 -21.33
C ARG A 13 -3.76 -4.19 -21.22
N ASP A 14 -3.06 -4.01 -22.34
CA ASP A 14 -1.62 -3.76 -22.34
C ASP A 14 -1.28 -2.51 -21.50
N SER A 15 -2.14 -1.48 -21.52
CA SER A 15 -1.96 -0.27 -20.69
C SER A 15 -2.23 -0.53 -19.20
N ILE A 16 -3.24 -1.33 -18.86
CA ILE A 16 -3.55 -1.74 -17.48
C ILE A 16 -2.38 -2.55 -16.91
N ASP A 17 -1.87 -3.53 -17.66
CA ASP A 17 -0.75 -4.39 -17.22
C ASP A 17 0.51 -3.55 -16.88
N ASN A 18 0.77 -2.49 -17.65
CA ASN A 18 1.87 -1.57 -17.36
C ASN A 18 1.66 -0.77 -16.07
N ILE A 19 0.42 -0.32 -15.80
CA ILE A 19 0.08 0.39 -14.56
C ILE A 19 0.22 -0.56 -13.37
N ASP A 20 -0.28 -1.79 -13.49
CA ASP A 20 -0.20 -2.80 -12.44
C ASP A 20 1.26 -3.13 -12.10
N ALA A 21 2.13 -3.26 -13.10
CA ALA A 21 3.57 -3.43 -12.88
C ALA A 21 4.17 -2.26 -12.08
N ALA A 22 3.83 -1.01 -12.46
CA ALA A 22 4.29 0.16 -11.73
C ALA A 22 3.79 0.18 -10.28
N MET A 23 2.53 -0.19 -10.05
CA MET A 23 1.96 -0.31 -8.69
C MET A 23 2.73 -1.33 -7.84
N VAL A 24 3.08 -2.49 -8.40
CA VAL A 24 3.88 -3.51 -7.69
C VAL A 24 5.25 -2.97 -7.29
N PHE A 25 5.95 -2.27 -8.19
CA PHE A 25 7.26 -1.69 -7.87
C PHE A 25 7.16 -0.58 -6.81
N LEU A 26 6.15 0.28 -6.89
CA LEU A 26 5.90 1.32 -5.88
C LEU A 26 5.58 0.73 -4.51
N LEU A 27 4.78 -0.34 -4.47
CA LEU A 27 4.51 -1.07 -3.23
C LEU A 27 5.78 -1.71 -2.68
N SER A 28 6.61 -2.32 -3.52
CA SER A 28 7.90 -2.89 -3.10
C SER A 28 8.77 -1.86 -2.37
N GLU A 29 8.93 -0.66 -2.95
CA GLU A 29 9.68 0.43 -2.32
C GLU A 29 9.03 0.89 -1.01
N ARG A 30 7.69 1.02 -0.99
CA ARG A 30 6.96 1.36 0.23
C ARG A 30 7.21 0.33 1.34
N PHE A 31 7.17 -0.95 1.03
CA PHE A 31 7.39 -2.04 1.98
C PHE A 31 8.83 -2.11 2.49
N LYS A 32 9.84 -1.79 1.66
CA LYS A 32 11.23 -1.64 2.12
C LYS A 32 11.36 -0.55 3.19
N ILE A 33 10.69 0.59 2.99
CA ILE A 33 10.72 1.70 3.96
C ILE A 33 9.97 1.30 5.24
N THR A 34 8.78 0.70 5.13
CA THR A 34 8.04 0.29 6.32
C THR A 34 8.75 -0.82 7.09
N HIS A 35 9.51 -1.70 6.44
CA HIS A 35 10.39 -2.65 7.11
C HIS A 35 11.44 -1.95 7.98
N LYS A 36 12.13 -0.94 7.43
CA LYS A 36 13.10 -0.11 8.19
C LYS A 36 12.43 0.59 9.38
N VAL A 37 11.21 1.10 9.19
CA VAL A 37 10.40 1.67 10.30
C VAL A 37 10.11 0.61 11.37
N GLY A 38 9.79 -0.62 10.96
CA GLY A 38 9.54 -1.74 11.88
C GLY A 38 10.77 -2.09 12.72
N VAL A 39 11.95 -2.16 12.09
CA VAL A 39 13.24 -2.38 12.79
C VAL A 39 13.50 -1.25 13.78
N LEU A 40 13.35 0.01 13.35
CA LEU A 40 13.53 1.18 14.21
C LEU A 40 12.56 1.17 15.42
N LYS A 41 11.29 0.82 15.18
CA LYS A 41 10.30 0.69 16.26
C LYS A 41 10.69 -0.41 17.25
N ALA A 42 11.10 -1.58 16.76
CA ALA A 42 11.52 -2.68 17.60
C ALA A 42 12.76 -2.33 18.46
N GLU A 43 13.71 -1.58 17.90
CA GLU A 43 14.90 -1.09 18.62
C GLU A 43 14.59 -0.13 19.76
N ASN A 44 13.54 0.66 19.61
CA ASN A 44 13.17 1.70 20.56
C ASN A 44 11.95 1.28 21.42
N THR A 45 11.60 -0.01 21.44
CA THR A 45 10.44 -0.55 22.19
C THR A 45 9.12 0.16 21.86
N LEU A 46 8.97 0.63 20.63
CA LEU A 46 7.76 1.32 20.16
C LEU A 46 6.71 0.30 19.68
N LEU A 47 5.44 0.69 19.79
CA LEU A 47 4.33 -0.15 19.33
C LEU A 47 4.31 -0.28 17.78
N PRO A 48 4.06 -1.49 17.25
CA PRO A 48 3.84 -1.72 15.82
C PRO A 48 2.74 -0.84 15.22
N ALA A 49 1.57 -0.79 15.87
CA ALA A 49 0.45 0.05 15.47
C ALA A 49 0.59 1.50 15.99
N ASP A 50 0.09 2.45 15.23
CA ASP A 50 0.05 3.88 15.59
C ASP A 50 -1.23 4.50 15.03
N LYS A 51 -2.28 4.52 15.85
CA LYS A 51 -3.62 4.98 15.45
C LYS A 51 -3.62 6.42 14.96
N SER A 52 -2.78 7.30 15.52
CA SER A 52 -2.70 8.70 15.09
C SER A 52 -2.10 8.79 13.70
N ARG A 53 -1.00 8.05 13.47
CA ARG A 53 -0.38 7.98 12.14
C ARG A 53 -1.30 7.35 11.10
N GLU A 54 -2.03 6.30 11.44
CA GLU A 54 -3.00 5.63 10.56
C GLU A 54 -4.14 6.59 10.15
N ALA A 55 -4.75 7.29 11.11
CA ALA A 55 -5.79 8.28 10.84
C ALA A 55 -5.31 9.41 9.90
N GLN A 56 -4.07 9.89 10.07
CA GLN A 56 -3.46 10.88 9.18
C GLN A 56 -3.26 10.34 7.76
N GLN A 57 -2.88 9.06 7.59
CA GLN A 57 -2.74 8.44 6.27
C GLN A 57 -4.09 8.35 5.57
N VAL A 58 -5.13 7.91 6.27
CA VAL A 58 -6.50 7.83 5.73
C VAL A 58 -6.98 9.21 5.28
N SER A 59 -6.88 10.23 6.14
CA SER A 59 -7.30 11.59 5.80
C SER A 59 -6.58 12.13 4.56
N ARG A 60 -5.25 11.96 4.49
CA ARG A 60 -4.46 12.39 3.34
C ARG A 60 -4.85 11.65 2.05
N LEU A 61 -5.02 10.33 2.11
CA LEU A 61 -5.36 9.54 0.93
C LEU A 61 -6.78 9.83 0.43
N ARG A 62 -7.75 10.04 1.33
CA ARG A 62 -9.10 10.47 0.93
C ARG A 62 -9.09 11.79 0.18
N LYS A 63 -8.21 12.73 0.56
CA LYS A 63 -8.04 14.00 -0.18
C LYS A 63 -7.46 13.75 -1.57
N LEU A 64 -6.37 12.98 -1.68
CA LEU A 64 -5.76 12.63 -2.96
C LEU A 64 -6.72 11.86 -3.88
N SER A 65 -7.58 11.01 -3.32
CA SER A 65 -8.58 10.25 -4.08
C SER A 65 -9.54 11.20 -4.81
N LYS A 66 -10.04 12.21 -4.09
CA LYS A 66 -10.93 13.23 -4.67
C LYS A 66 -10.24 14.05 -5.75
N GLU A 67 -8.96 14.37 -5.57
CA GLU A 67 -8.17 15.11 -6.57
C GLU A 67 -7.90 14.27 -7.83
N ALA A 68 -7.93 12.94 -7.73
CA ALA A 68 -7.68 12.00 -8.81
C ALA A 68 -8.97 11.39 -9.40
N ASP A 69 -10.15 11.92 -9.06
CA ASP A 69 -11.46 11.37 -9.45
C ASP A 69 -11.63 9.87 -9.12
N LEU A 70 -11.03 9.43 -8.00
CA LEU A 70 -11.12 8.07 -7.47
C LEU A 70 -12.01 8.04 -6.22
N ASP A 71 -12.79 6.97 -6.06
CA ASP A 71 -13.63 6.78 -4.89
C ASP A 71 -12.78 6.77 -3.58
N PRO A 72 -13.02 7.71 -2.65
CA PRO A 72 -12.33 7.75 -1.37
C PRO A 72 -12.56 6.50 -0.52
N GLU A 73 -13.71 5.84 -0.61
CA GLU A 73 -13.98 4.62 0.14
C GLU A 73 -13.15 3.44 -0.37
N PHE A 74 -13.06 3.29 -1.70
CA PHE A 74 -12.16 2.32 -2.32
C PHE A 74 -10.70 2.53 -1.89
N THR A 75 -10.22 3.77 -1.95
CA THR A 75 -8.83 4.09 -1.59
C THR A 75 -8.54 3.82 -0.11
N GLU A 76 -9.50 4.12 0.76
CA GLU A 76 -9.39 3.81 2.19
C GLU A 76 -9.33 2.30 2.45
N LYS A 77 -10.18 1.50 1.77
CA LYS A 77 -10.12 0.03 1.86
C LYS A 77 -8.76 -0.51 1.44
N MET A 78 -8.21 -0.03 0.32
CA MET A 78 -6.88 -0.41 -0.15
C MET A 78 -5.80 -0.04 0.88
N LEU A 79 -5.83 1.18 1.42
CA LEU A 79 -4.88 1.62 2.43
C LEU A 79 -4.95 0.75 3.69
N ASN A 80 -6.15 0.42 4.16
CA ASN A 80 -6.34 -0.39 5.36
C ASN A 80 -5.74 -1.80 5.20
N LEU A 81 -5.88 -2.42 4.02
CA LEU A 81 -5.22 -3.69 3.71
C LEU A 81 -3.69 -3.57 3.79
N ILE A 82 -3.13 -2.52 3.19
CA ILE A 82 -1.68 -2.26 3.22
C ILE A 82 -1.19 -2.00 4.65
N ILE A 83 -1.92 -1.23 5.45
CA ILE A 83 -1.56 -0.94 6.84
C ILE A 83 -1.58 -2.21 7.69
N ALA A 84 -2.61 -3.05 7.55
CA ALA A 84 -2.71 -4.31 8.27
C ALA A 84 -1.48 -5.21 8.02
N GLU A 85 -1.07 -5.34 6.76
CA GLU A 85 0.13 -6.11 6.39
C GLU A 85 1.41 -5.49 6.97
N VAL A 86 1.53 -4.16 6.97
CA VAL A 86 2.67 -3.47 7.58
C VAL A 86 2.74 -3.73 9.09
N ILE A 87 1.62 -3.66 9.80
CA ILE A 87 1.56 -3.92 11.25
C ILE A 87 1.95 -5.38 11.54
N SER A 88 1.41 -6.34 10.79
CA SER A 88 1.79 -7.75 10.93
C SER A 88 3.30 -7.96 10.75
N ASN A 89 3.91 -7.28 9.77
CA ASN A 89 5.35 -7.35 9.56
C ASN A 89 6.16 -6.71 10.70
N HIS A 90 5.68 -5.61 11.28
CA HIS A 90 6.30 -5.00 12.47
C HIS A 90 6.23 -5.91 13.69
N GLU A 91 5.12 -6.61 13.90
CA GLU A 91 4.98 -7.61 14.96
C GLU A 91 5.99 -8.74 14.80
N LYS A 92 6.13 -9.30 13.59
CA LYS A 92 7.13 -10.34 13.29
C LYS A 92 8.56 -9.87 13.59
N ILE A 93 8.92 -8.64 13.19
CA ILE A 93 10.25 -8.05 13.46
C ILE A 93 10.50 -7.88 14.97
N ARG A 94 9.48 -7.43 15.71
CA ARG A 94 9.58 -7.27 17.16
C ARG A 94 9.78 -8.62 17.85
N ASP A 95 9.05 -9.64 17.43
CA ASP A 95 9.07 -10.94 18.09
C ASP A 95 10.35 -11.74 17.76
N SER A 96 10.91 -11.57 16.56
CA SER A 96 12.24 -12.13 16.23
C SER A 96 13.36 -11.52 17.09
N LYS A 97 13.31 -10.22 17.40
CA LYS A 97 14.25 -9.57 18.34
C LYS A 97 14.12 -10.04 19.79
N LYS A 98 12.94 -10.47 20.24
CA LYS A 98 12.77 -11.01 21.61
C LYS A 98 13.38 -12.40 21.78
N THR A 99 13.57 -13.12 20.68
CA THR A 99 14.04 -14.52 20.66
C THR A 99 15.55 -14.62 20.40
N SER A 100 16.19 -13.49 20.09
CA SER A 100 17.65 -13.35 19.88
C SER A 100 18.30 -12.74 21.10
#